data_AF-A0A662XTC6-F1
#
_entry.id   AF-A0A662XTC6-F1
#
_cell.length_a   1.000
_cell.length_b   1.000
_cell.length_c   1.000
_cell.angle_alpha   90.00
_cell.angle_beta   90.00
_cell.angle_gamma   90.00
#
_symmetry.space_group_name_H-M   'P 1'
#
loop_
_entity.id
_entity.type
_entity.pdbx_description
1 polymer ?
#
loop_
_entity_poly.entity_id
_entity_poly.type
_entity_poly.pdbx_seq_one_letter_code
_entity_poly.pdbx_strand_id
1 'polypeptide(L)'
;MDMRTKAYPPLPEERGLQLVVPRSGDLRFRPEMPAAFAQTLFIHADPRRRFWYSRFQLRRKFIVMSTKGDLYAKATQSIFTIADLPRQTLLSMPRVTHGDLAKVLDLVQCSRLEGQRWELVRTRWSNKMETWLPLEVVQLFAPQLLQEFYVNSINSWAFHDRVQTGNLHAFRTEVELWLFHGEFQGFYRKLREQRVGGTGAAHPQQGMEPPSTHVQ
;
A
#
# COMPACT_ATOMS: atom_id res chain seq x y z
N MET A 1 13.79 -2.93 15.93
CA MET A 1 13.69 -2.04 14.75
C MET A 1 12.24 -1.59 14.66
N ASP A 2 11.96 -0.29 14.63
CA ASP A 2 10.60 0.26 14.63
C ASP A 2 9.91 0.01 13.28
N MET A 3 8.73 -0.63 13.29
CA MET A 3 7.94 -0.89 12.07
C MET A 3 7.56 0.42 11.35
N ARG A 4 7.50 1.54 12.09
CA ARG A 4 7.11 2.86 11.59
C ARG A 4 8.14 3.49 10.65
N THR A 5 9.40 3.08 10.72
CA THR A 5 10.49 3.61 9.88
C THR A 5 11.13 2.54 9.00
N LYS A 6 10.61 1.31 9.03
CA LYS A 6 11.15 0.20 8.27
C LYS A 6 10.86 0.39 6.77
N ALA A 7 11.94 0.47 5.99
CA ALA A 7 11.91 0.30 4.55
C ALA A 7 11.78 -1.20 4.20
N TYR A 8 10.97 -1.52 3.20
CA TYR A 8 10.79 -2.88 2.71
C TYR A 8 11.50 -3.08 1.37
N PRO A 9 12.07 -4.27 1.13
CA PRO A 9 12.75 -4.55 -0.14
C PRO A 9 11.77 -4.48 -1.31
N PRO A 10 12.25 -4.13 -2.53
CA PRO A 10 11.42 -4.18 -3.71
C PRO A 10 10.93 -5.61 -3.96
N LEU A 11 9.73 -5.73 -4.52
CA LEU A 11 9.18 -7.03 -4.95
C LEU A 11 10.11 -7.64 -6.03
N PRO A 12 10.63 -8.87 -5.83
CA PRO A 12 11.44 -9.55 -6.83
C PRO A 12 10.67 -9.79 -8.13
N GLU A 13 11.36 -9.72 -9.27
CA GLU A 13 10.78 -10.03 -10.59
C GLU A 13 10.65 -11.54 -10.85
N GLU A 14 11.06 -12.38 -9.89
CA GLU A 14 11.09 -13.84 -10.02
C GLU A 14 9.70 -14.42 -10.33
N ARG A 15 9.65 -15.28 -11.35
CA ARG A 15 8.47 -16.09 -11.65
C ARG A 15 8.26 -17.09 -10.53
N GLY A 16 7.08 -17.05 -9.89
CA GLY A 16 6.65 -18.04 -8.90
C GLY A 16 6.40 -17.51 -7.50
N LEU A 17 6.71 -16.24 -7.22
CA LEU A 17 6.33 -15.62 -5.94
C LEU A 17 4.82 -15.43 -5.89
N GLN A 18 4.15 -16.24 -5.08
CA GLN A 18 2.72 -16.12 -4.84
C GLN A 18 2.45 -15.00 -3.83
N LEU A 19 1.56 -14.08 -4.20
CA LEU A 19 1.18 -12.95 -3.37
C LEU A 19 -0.19 -13.17 -2.72
N VAL A 20 -0.32 -12.68 -1.50
CA VAL A 20 -1.58 -12.63 -0.78
C VAL A 20 -2.39 -11.44 -1.31
N VAL A 21 -3.66 -11.70 -1.66
CA VAL A 21 -4.60 -10.66 -2.12
C VAL A 21 -5.66 -10.45 -1.04
N PRO A 22 -5.69 -9.29 -0.36
CA PRO A 22 -6.73 -8.96 0.60
C PRO A 22 -8.09 -8.86 -0.08
N ARG A 23 -9.10 -9.53 0.50
CA ARG A 23 -10.47 -9.51 -0.04
C ARG A 23 -11.37 -8.52 0.68
N SER A 24 -11.01 -8.12 1.90
CA SER A 24 -11.74 -7.15 2.71
C SER A 24 -10.83 -6.04 3.24
N GLY A 25 -11.42 -5.08 3.95
CA GLY A 25 -10.71 -3.93 4.51
C GLY A 25 -10.19 -2.96 3.44
N ASP A 26 -9.36 -2.01 3.87
CA ASP A 26 -8.84 -0.97 2.99
C ASP A 26 -7.61 -1.43 2.17
N LEU A 27 -6.95 -2.50 2.61
CA LEU A 27 -5.81 -3.06 1.88
C LEU A 27 -6.20 -3.64 0.52
N ARG A 28 -7.47 -4.04 0.32
CA ARG A 28 -7.95 -4.64 -0.93
C ARG A 28 -7.78 -3.77 -2.17
N PHE A 29 -7.73 -2.45 -2.00
CA PHE A 29 -7.64 -1.50 -3.11
C PHE A 29 -6.20 -1.31 -3.61
N ARG A 30 -5.21 -1.57 -2.77
CA ARG A 30 -3.80 -1.29 -3.07
C ARG A 30 -3.20 -2.24 -4.11
N PRO A 31 -3.40 -3.58 -4.05
CA PRO A 31 -2.84 -4.49 -5.02
C PRO A 31 -3.67 -4.65 -6.30
N GLU A 32 -4.67 -3.79 -6.55
CA GLU A 32 -5.50 -3.86 -7.77
C GLU A 32 -4.62 -3.83 -9.04
N MET A 33 -4.83 -4.81 -9.93
CA MET A 33 -4.15 -4.90 -11.21
C MET A 33 -4.49 -3.70 -12.12
N PRO A 34 -3.58 -3.28 -13.03
CA PRO A 34 -3.76 -2.05 -13.81
C PRO A 34 -5.11 -1.94 -14.53
N ALA A 35 -5.61 -3.02 -15.13
CA ALA A 35 -6.90 -3.02 -15.83
C ALA A 35 -8.09 -2.83 -14.87
N ALA A 36 -8.10 -3.53 -13.73
CA ALA A 36 -9.14 -3.36 -12.71
C ALA A 36 -9.07 -1.97 -12.07
N PHE A 37 -7.84 -1.48 -11.84
CA PHE A 37 -7.60 -0.17 -11.29
C PHE A 37 -8.13 0.96 -12.18
N ALA A 38 -7.95 0.85 -13.51
CA ALA A 38 -8.46 1.83 -14.47
C ALA A 38 -9.99 2.06 -14.33
N GLN A 39 -10.74 0.99 -14.07
CA GLN A 39 -12.19 1.04 -13.86
C GLN A 39 -12.60 1.80 -12.59
N THR A 40 -11.65 2.10 -11.69
CA THR A 40 -11.91 2.86 -10.46
C THR A 40 -11.63 4.36 -10.62
N LEU A 41 -11.09 4.80 -11.76
CA LEU A 41 -10.62 6.18 -11.99
C LEU A 41 -11.75 7.17 -12.30
N PHE A 42 -12.79 7.20 -11.47
CA PHE A 42 -13.79 8.27 -11.45
C PHE A 42 -13.16 9.54 -10.87
N ILE A 43 -12.46 10.31 -11.70
CA ILE A 43 -11.65 11.46 -11.27
C ILE A 43 -12.45 12.75 -11.35
N HIS A 44 -12.50 13.49 -10.25
CA HIS A 44 -12.91 14.90 -10.26
C HIS A 44 -11.72 15.79 -10.61
N ALA A 45 -11.94 16.75 -11.51
CA ALA A 45 -10.91 17.69 -11.92
C ALA A 45 -11.43 19.12 -11.98
N ASP A 46 -10.59 20.07 -11.55
CA ASP A 46 -10.79 21.49 -11.79
C ASP A 46 -10.88 21.73 -13.32
N PRO A 47 -11.91 22.44 -13.82
CA PRO A 47 -12.02 22.80 -15.23
C PRO A 47 -10.73 23.36 -15.83
N ARG A 48 -9.98 24.17 -15.06
CA ARG A 48 -8.72 24.80 -15.46
C ARG A 48 -7.58 23.80 -15.62
N ARG A 49 -7.66 22.62 -15.00
CA ARG A 49 -6.63 21.56 -15.04
C ARG A 49 -7.03 20.35 -15.89
N ARG A 50 -8.20 20.36 -16.52
CA ARG A 50 -8.68 19.21 -17.33
C ARG A 50 -7.69 18.80 -18.43
N PHE A 51 -6.99 19.76 -19.03
CA PHE A 51 -5.99 19.48 -20.05
C PHE A 51 -4.82 18.62 -19.55
N TRP A 52 -4.57 18.57 -18.23
CA TRP A 52 -3.53 17.74 -17.66
C TRP A 52 -3.79 16.24 -17.83
N TYR A 53 -5.05 15.86 -18.01
CA TYR A 53 -5.50 14.48 -18.14
C TYR A 53 -5.58 14.00 -19.59
N SER A 54 -5.25 14.85 -20.57
CA SER A 54 -5.17 14.45 -22.00
C SER A 54 -4.28 13.23 -22.20
N ARG A 55 -3.11 13.23 -21.53
CA ARG A 55 -2.21 12.09 -21.39
C ARG A 55 -1.36 12.29 -20.15
N PHE A 56 -1.43 11.36 -19.20
CA PHE A 56 -0.74 11.46 -17.92
C PHE A 56 -0.20 10.10 -17.46
N GLN A 57 0.92 10.13 -16.76
CA GLN A 57 1.47 9.00 -16.05
C GLN A 57 0.89 8.96 -14.64
N LEU A 58 0.55 7.77 -14.17
CA LEU A 58 0.07 7.54 -12.82
C LEU A 58 0.98 6.51 -12.16
N ARG A 59 1.59 6.91 -11.05
CA ARG A 59 2.46 6.09 -10.21
C ARG A 59 1.73 5.71 -8.93
N ARG A 60 1.78 4.42 -8.60
CA ARG A 60 1.28 3.86 -7.33
C ARG A 60 2.46 3.25 -6.56
N LYS A 61 2.39 3.32 -5.24
CA LYS A 61 3.30 2.60 -4.34
C LYS A 61 2.48 1.95 -3.23
N PHE A 62 2.79 0.71 -2.89
CA PHE A 62 2.10 -0.03 -1.86
C PHE A 62 2.94 -1.21 -1.37
N ILE A 63 2.65 -1.69 -0.16
CA ILE A 63 3.22 -2.94 0.35
C ILE A 63 2.36 -4.14 -0.08
N VAL A 64 3.01 -5.21 -0.52
CA VAL A 64 2.41 -6.52 -0.77
C VAL A 64 3.05 -7.58 0.10
N MET A 65 2.39 -8.72 0.25
CA MET A 65 2.87 -9.85 1.04
C MET A 65 2.94 -11.13 0.22
N SER A 66 3.99 -11.92 0.41
CA SER A 66 4.07 -13.27 -0.13
C SER A 66 3.25 -14.26 0.70
N THR A 67 2.94 -15.42 0.13
CA THR A 67 2.36 -16.57 0.86
C THR A 67 3.30 -17.16 1.91
N LYS A 68 4.55 -16.67 2.02
CA LYS A 68 5.50 -17.01 3.10
C LYS A 68 5.52 -15.99 4.24
N GLY A 69 4.72 -14.91 4.11
CA GLY A 69 4.60 -13.84 5.10
C GLY A 69 5.65 -12.73 4.96
N ASP A 70 6.42 -12.73 3.88
CA ASP A 70 7.42 -11.69 3.61
C ASP A 70 6.75 -10.48 2.95
N LEU A 71 7.13 -9.29 3.38
CA LEU A 71 6.56 -8.03 2.90
C LEU A 71 7.52 -7.34 1.93
N TYR A 72 6.98 -6.79 0.85
CA TYR A 72 7.72 -6.13 -0.21
C TYR A 72 7.09 -4.81 -0.61
N ALA A 73 7.92 -3.84 -0.97
CA ALA A 73 7.49 -2.62 -1.62
C ALA A 73 7.26 -2.89 -3.12
N LYS A 74 6.08 -2.53 -3.62
CA LYS A 74 5.77 -2.55 -5.04
C LYS A 74 5.48 -1.13 -5.51
N ALA A 75 6.06 -0.76 -6.64
CA ALA A 75 5.69 0.45 -7.36
C ALA A 75 5.20 0.06 -8.75
N THR A 76 4.12 0.70 -9.20
CA THR A 76 3.63 0.54 -10.57
C THR A 76 3.50 1.90 -11.22
N GLN A 77 3.71 1.93 -12.54
CA GLN A 77 3.52 3.12 -13.34
C GLN A 77 2.73 2.74 -14.59
N SER A 78 1.74 3.55 -14.93
CA SER A 78 0.91 3.34 -16.12
C SER A 78 0.58 4.68 -16.76
N ILE A 79 0.41 4.69 -18.07
CA ILE A 79 -0.01 5.86 -18.83
C ILE A 79 -1.50 5.75 -19.06
N PHE A 80 -2.21 6.85 -18.83
CA PHE A 80 -3.63 6.98 -19.05
C PHE A 80 -3.93 8.21 -19.90
N THR A 81 -5.05 8.15 -20.58
CA THR A 81 -5.72 9.23 -21.30
C THR A 81 -7.17 9.31 -20.80
N ILE A 82 -7.90 10.33 -21.25
CA ILE A 82 -9.33 10.45 -20.95
C ILE A 82 -10.11 9.22 -21.45
N ALA A 83 -9.69 8.61 -22.57
CA ALA A 83 -10.36 7.44 -23.14
C ALA A 83 -10.26 6.19 -22.26
N ASP A 84 -9.26 6.13 -21.38
CA ASP A 84 -9.06 5.02 -20.44
C ASP A 84 -9.91 5.17 -19.16
N LEU A 85 -10.49 6.36 -18.94
CA LEU A 85 -11.28 6.63 -17.74
C LEU A 85 -12.68 6.01 -17.85
N PRO A 86 -13.31 5.66 -16.72
CA PRO A 86 -14.71 5.30 -16.70
C PRO A 86 -15.57 6.39 -17.35
N ARG A 87 -16.46 5.98 -18.26
CA ARG A 87 -17.30 6.89 -19.06
C ARG A 87 -16.52 7.87 -19.95
N GLN A 88 -15.23 7.63 -20.15
CA GLN A 88 -14.34 8.43 -21.00
C GLN A 88 -14.39 9.93 -20.67
N THR A 89 -14.52 10.27 -19.38
CA THR A 89 -14.72 11.65 -18.96
C THR A 89 -14.18 11.92 -17.56
N LEU A 90 -13.99 13.20 -17.26
CA LEU A 90 -13.70 13.69 -15.92
C LEU A 90 -14.98 14.19 -15.26
N LEU A 91 -15.11 13.92 -13.97
CA LEU A 91 -16.17 14.47 -13.16
C LEU A 91 -15.89 15.96 -12.86
N SER A 92 -16.94 16.75 -12.75
CA SER A 92 -16.85 18.13 -12.29
C SER A 92 -16.48 18.19 -10.82
N MET A 93 -15.79 19.25 -10.39
CA MET A 93 -15.45 19.44 -8.98
C MET A 93 -16.70 19.39 -8.10
N PRO A 94 -16.71 18.55 -7.05
CA PRO A 94 -17.84 18.48 -6.14
C PRO A 94 -17.80 19.65 -5.15
N ARG A 95 -18.97 20.03 -4.64
CA ARG A 95 -19.05 20.88 -3.45
C ARG A 95 -18.86 19.99 -2.23
N VAL A 96 -17.71 20.08 -1.58
CA VAL A 96 -17.38 19.27 -0.41
C VAL A 96 -17.67 20.08 0.85
N THR A 97 -18.33 19.45 1.81
CA THR A 97 -18.60 19.98 3.14
C THR A 97 -18.03 19.05 4.21
N HIS A 98 -17.93 19.55 5.45
CA HIS A 98 -17.43 18.73 6.56
C HIS A 98 -18.34 17.52 6.80
N GLY A 99 -17.74 16.33 6.84
CA GLY A 99 -18.45 15.07 7.02
C GLY A 99 -18.86 14.36 5.72
N ASP A 100 -18.71 15.00 4.55
CA ASP A 100 -19.01 14.34 3.26
C ASP A 100 -18.02 13.22 2.95
N LEU A 101 -16.77 13.39 3.34
CA LEU A 101 -15.73 12.39 3.16
C LEU A 101 -15.66 11.51 4.40
N ALA A 102 -15.78 10.20 4.19
CA ALA A 102 -15.74 9.19 5.26
C ALA A 102 -14.37 8.53 5.40
N LYS A 103 -13.61 8.39 4.30
CA LYS A 103 -12.28 7.77 4.33
C LYS A 103 -11.39 8.13 3.14
N VAL A 104 -10.07 8.15 3.34
CA VAL A 104 -9.06 8.10 2.27
C VAL A 104 -8.55 6.66 2.12
N LEU A 105 -8.67 6.10 0.92
CA LEU A 105 -8.43 4.69 0.62
C LEU A 105 -7.10 4.42 -0.07
N ASP A 106 -6.71 5.31 -0.99
CA ASP A 106 -5.50 5.17 -1.80
C ASP A 106 -4.98 6.54 -2.24
N LEU A 107 -3.73 6.59 -2.68
CA LEU A 107 -3.07 7.78 -3.23
C LEU A 107 -2.26 7.39 -4.46
N VAL A 108 -2.30 8.27 -5.46
CA VAL A 108 -1.48 8.14 -6.66
C VAL A 108 -0.79 9.45 -6.98
N GLN A 109 0.42 9.34 -7.49
CA GLN A 109 1.18 10.46 -8.04
C GLN A 109 0.97 10.50 -9.54
N CYS A 110 0.48 11.63 -10.03
CA CYS A 110 0.28 11.87 -11.44
C CYS A 110 1.35 12.82 -11.98
N SER A 111 1.75 12.60 -13.23
CA SER A 111 2.69 13.49 -13.92
C SER A 111 2.44 13.56 -15.41
N ARG A 112 2.83 14.67 -16.03
CA ARG A 112 2.96 14.77 -17.50
C ARG A 112 4.42 14.71 -17.90
N LEU A 113 4.66 14.38 -19.16
CA LEU A 113 6.00 14.44 -19.77
C LEU A 113 6.58 15.87 -19.71
N GLU A 114 5.69 16.86 -19.77
CA GLU A 114 6.00 18.30 -19.66
C GLU A 114 6.33 18.75 -18.23
N GLY A 115 6.40 17.83 -17.26
CA GLY A 115 6.91 18.09 -15.91
C GLY A 115 5.86 18.46 -14.86
N GLN A 116 4.61 18.75 -15.23
CA GLN A 116 3.56 18.98 -14.22
C GLN A 116 3.33 17.72 -13.39
N ARG A 117 3.17 17.90 -12.08
CA ARG A 117 2.91 16.83 -11.11
C ARG A 117 1.76 17.22 -10.21
N TRP A 118 0.91 16.25 -9.88
CA TRP A 118 -0.18 16.41 -8.92
C TRP A 118 -0.46 15.07 -8.25
N GLU A 119 -1.24 15.09 -7.18
CA GLU A 119 -1.61 13.89 -6.45
C GLU A 119 -3.13 13.75 -6.46
N LEU A 120 -3.59 12.50 -6.63
CA LEU A 120 -4.99 12.15 -6.48
C LEU A 120 -5.13 11.21 -5.30
N VAL A 121 -6.22 11.36 -4.57
CA VAL A 121 -6.59 10.50 -3.46
C VAL A 121 -7.93 9.84 -3.73
N ARG A 122 -7.99 8.52 -3.60
CA ARG A 122 -9.24 7.78 -3.66
C ARG A 122 -9.96 7.98 -2.35
N THR A 123 -11.15 8.54 -2.41
CA THR A 123 -11.95 8.85 -1.22
C THR A 123 -13.24 8.06 -1.24
N ARG A 124 -13.66 7.61 -0.05
CA ARG A 124 -15.01 7.12 0.18
C ARG A 124 -15.84 8.25 0.76
N TRP A 125 -16.98 8.49 0.14
CA TRP A 125 -17.98 9.45 0.59
C TRP A 125 -18.88 8.82 1.66
N SER A 126 -19.56 9.66 2.44
CA SER A 126 -20.54 9.24 3.45
C SER A 126 -21.64 8.35 2.85
N ASN A 127 -22.06 8.65 1.61
CA ASN A 127 -23.01 7.87 0.81
C ASN A 127 -22.42 6.58 0.19
N LYS A 128 -21.21 6.17 0.59
CA LYS A 128 -20.48 4.97 0.12
C LYS A 128 -19.96 5.01 -1.31
N MET A 129 -20.18 6.10 -2.06
CA MET A 129 -19.51 6.29 -3.34
C MET A 129 -18.00 6.37 -3.16
N GLU A 130 -17.24 6.00 -4.20
CA GLU A 130 -15.78 6.11 -4.21
C GLU A 130 -15.33 6.87 -5.46
N THR A 131 -14.58 7.95 -5.28
CA THR A 131 -14.06 8.77 -6.39
C THR A 131 -12.65 9.27 -6.08
N TRP A 132 -11.95 9.72 -7.11
CA TRP A 132 -10.63 10.33 -6.99
C TRP A 132 -10.75 11.85 -6.94
N LEU A 133 -10.19 12.44 -5.89
CA LEU A 133 -10.12 13.88 -5.70
C LEU A 133 -8.67 14.36 -5.79
N PRO A 134 -8.43 15.60 -6.26
CA PRO A 134 -7.14 16.26 -6.04
C PRO A 134 -6.79 16.28 -4.56
N LEU A 135 -5.53 16.00 -4.22
CA LEU A 135 -5.07 15.95 -2.83
C LEU A 135 -5.46 17.22 -2.05
N GLU A 136 -5.28 18.37 -2.69
CA GLU A 136 -5.53 19.69 -2.08
C GLU A 136 -6.97 19.85 -1.54
N VAL A 137 -7.93 19.19 -2.18
CA VAL A 137 -9.34 19.22 -1.75
C VAL A 137 -9.50 18.49 -0.43
N VAL A 138 -8.92 17.30 -0.32
CA VAL A 138 -9.00 16.50 0.92
C VAL A 138 -8.19 17.15 2.04
N GLN A 139 -7.05 17.75 1.71
CA GLN A 139 -6.26 18.51 2.67
C GLN A 139 -7.05 19.68 3.27
N LEU A 140 -7.89 20.35 2.48
CA LEU A 140 -8.71 21.46 2.94
C LEU A 140 -9.90 20.99 3.80
N PHE A 141 -10.63 19.95 3.37
CA PHE A 141 -11.91 19.59 3.98
C PHE A 141 -11.86 18.43 4.98
N ALA A 142 -10.86 17.56 4.87
CA ALA A 142 -10.71 16.37 5.73
C ALA A 142 -9.24 16.02 6.03
N PRO A 143 -8.45 16.96 6.59
CA PRO A 143 -7.03 16.75 6.86
C PRO A 143 -6.75 15.56 7.79
N GLN A 144 -7.65 15.28 8.73
CA GLN A 144 -7.52 14.15 9.67
C GLN A 144 -7.53 12.79 8.95
N LEU A 145 -8.42 12.62 7.97
CA LEU A 145 -8.49 11.39 7.17
C LEU A 145 -7.23 11.21 6.32
N LEU A 146 -6.66 12.32 5.86
CA LEU A 146 -5.42 12.31 5.11
C LEU A 146 -4.21 11.95 6.00
N GLN A 147 -4.19 12.43 7.24
CA GLN A 147 -3.17 12.07 8.24
C GLN A 147 -3.23 10.58 8.60
N GLU A 148 -4.43 10.02 8.83
CA GLU A 148 -4.61 8.57 9.01
C GLU A 148 -4.02 7.81 7.82
N PHE A 149 -4.34 8.24 6.60
CA PHE A 149 -3.84 7.60 5.40
C PHE A 149 -2.31 7.67 5.28
N TYR A 150 -1.69 8.82 5.55
CA TYR A 150 -0.24 8.96 5.48
C TYR A 150 0.49 7.99 6.42
N VAL A 151 -0.04 7.77 7.63
CA VAL A 151 0.50 6.76 8.55
C VAL A 151 0.23 5.35 8.02
N ASN A 152 -0.99 5.07 7.53
CA ASN A 152 -1.37 3.79 6.93
C ASN A 152 -0.58 3.43 5.66
N SER A 153 0.18 4.36 5.07
CA SER A 153 0.96 4.14 3.85
C SER A 153 2.42 4.57 3.99
N ILE A 154 2.89 4.77 5.23
CA ILE A 154 4.22 5.35 5.49
C ILE A 154 5.34 4.46 4.95
N ASN A 155 5.19 3.14 4.99
CA ASN A 155 6.22 2.20 4.56
C ASN A 155 6.39 2.13 3.03
N SER A 156 5.32 2.37 2.26
CA SER A 156 5.39 2.37 0.79
C SER A 156 5.73 3.73 0.19
N TRP A 157 5.23 4.82 0.80
CA TRP A 157 5.41 6.17 0.27
C TRP A 157 6.51 6.97 0.94
N ALA A 158 6.98 6.55 2.11
CA ALA A 158 7.95 7.28 2.94
C ALA A 158 7.45 8.68 3.32
N PHE A 159 6.18 8.81 3.73
CA PHE A 159 5.55 10.08 4.09
C PHE A 159 5.99 10.68 5.43
N HIS A 160 7.21 10.38 5.90
CA HIS A 160 7.72 10.85 7.20
C HIS A 160 7.58 12.38 7.36
N ASP A 161 7.87 13.14 6.30
CA ASP A 161 7.81 14.61 6.32
C ASP A 161 6.38 15.18 6.24
N ARG A 162 5.37 14.35 5.96
CA ARG A 162 3.96 14.77 5.83
C ARG A 162 3.11 14.40 7.03
N VAL A 163 3.61 13.52 7.90
CA VAL A 163 2.90 13.07 9.09
C VAL A 163 3.13 14.06 10.22
N GLN A 164 2.04 14.58 10.79
CA GLN A 164 2.10 15.47 11.95
C GLN A 164 2.54 14.72 13.21
N THR A 165 3.17 15.45 14.13
CA THR A 165 3.64 14.92 15.42
C THR A 165 2.49 14.25 16.19
N GLY A 166 2.74 13.06 16.73
CA GLY A 166 1.74 12.28 17.49
C GLY A 166 0.89 11.32 16.65
N ASN A 167 0.66 11.62 15.37
CA ASN A 167 -0.19 10.77 14.51
C ASN A 167 0.39 9.37 14.26
N LEU A 168 1.72 9.22 14.29
CA LEU A 168 2.40 7.91 14.21
C LEU A 168 2.03 6.94 15.34
N HIS A 169 1.60 7.46 16.48
CA HIS A 169 1.15 6.65 17.62
C HIS A 169 -0.37 6.46 17.62
N ALA A 170 -1.12 7.39 17.01
CA ALA A 170 -2.58 7.35 16.95
C ALA A 170 -3.11 6.37 15.91
N PHE A 171 -2.40 6.18 14.80
CA PHE A 171 -2.86 5.36 13.67
C PHE A 171 -1.97 4.15 13.43
N ARG A 172 -2.57 3.10 12.85
CA ARG A 172 -1.84 1.90 12.43
C ARG A 172 -1.01 2.19 11.18
N THR A 173 0.20 1.67 11.14
CA THR A 173 1.05 1.68 9.93
C THR A 173 0.52 0.72 8.87
N GLU A 174 1.02 0.85 7.63
CA GLU A 174 0.70 -0.07 6.53
C GLU A 174 0.95 -1.54 6.91
N VAL A 175 2.06 -1.79 7.60
CA VAL A 175 2.47 -3.13 8.04
C VAL A 175 1.54 -3.66 9.12
N GLU A 176 1.18 -2.82 10.09
CA GLU A 176 0.24 -3.20 11.14
C GLU A 176 -1.14 -3.49 10.56
N LEU A 177 -1.57 -2.77 9.51
CA LEU A 177 -2.78 -3.12 8.78
C LEU A 177 -2.71 -4.54 8.20
N TRP A 178 -1.57 -4.94 7.61
CA TRP A 178 -1.36 -6.29 7.09
C TRP A 178 -1.27 -7.35 8.20
N LEU A 179 -0.60 -7.07 9.31
CA LEU A 179 -0.39 -8.01 10.43
C LEU A 179 -1.67 -8.26 11.23
N PHE A 180 -2.47 -7.21 11.43
CA PHE A 180 -3.70 -7.29 12.24
C PHE A 180 -4.96 -7.51 11.40
N HIS A 181 -4.84 -7.64 10.08
CA HIS A 181 -5.97 -7.96 9.23
C HIS A 181 -6.58 -9.32 9.62
N GLY A 182 -7.88 -9.34 9.97
CA GLY A 182 -8.56 -10.53 10.48
C GLY A 182 -8.46 -11.74 9.54
N GLU A 183 -8.50 -11.49 8.22
CA GLU A 183 -8.36 -12.52 7.19
C GLU A 183 -7.03 -13.30 7.30
N PHE A 184 -5.96 -12.66 7.77
CA PHE A 184 -4.61 -13.23 7.76
C PHE A 184 -4.12 -13.70 9.12
N GLN A 185 -4.86 -13.46 10.21
CA GLN A 185 -4.43 -13.87 11.55
C GLN A 185 -4.21 -15.39 11.67
N GLY A 186 -5.10 -16.20 11.06
CA GLY A 186 -4.94 -17.66 11.01
C GLY A 186 -3.73 -18.11 10.18
N PHE A 187 -3.48 -17.41 9.07
CA PHE A 187 -2.31 -17.63 8.22
C PHE A 187 -0.99 -17.36 8.98
N TYR A 188 -0.89 -16.22 9.69
CA TYR A 188 0.29 -15.91 10.50
C TYR A 188 0.50 -16.86 11.67
N ARG A 189 -0.58 -17.42 12.24
CA ARG A 189 -0.47 -18.43 13.30
C ARG A 189 0.23 -19.68 12.75
N LYS A 190 -0.24 -20.20 11.61
CA LYS A 190 0.35 -21.38 10.94
C LYS A 190 1.81 -21.14 10.53
N LEU A 191 2.13 -19.97 9.98
CA LEU A 191 3.52 -19.63 9.65
C LEU A 191 4.45 -19.64 10.87
N ARG A 192 3.97 -19.16 12.02
CA ARG A 192 4.74 -19.19 13.28
C ARG A 192 4.95 -20.61 13.77
N GLU A 193 3.92 -21.45 13.75
CA GLU A 193 4.00 -22.86 14.15
C GLU A 193 5.01 -23.63 13.29
N GLN A 194 5.00 -23.43 11.97
CA GLN A 194 5.96 -24.07 11.05
C GLN A 194 7.41 -23.64 11.29
N ARG A 195 7.65 -22.36 11.60
CA ARG A 195 9.01 -21.86 11.89
C ARG A 195 9.56 -22.40 13.22
N VAL A 196 8.69 -22.59 14.22
CA VAL A 196 9.05 -23.19 15.52
C VAL A 196 9.27 -24.70 15.39
N GLY A 197 8.48 -25.40 14.56
CA GLY A 197 8.66 -26.83 14.30
C GLY A 197 9.90 -27.16 13.45
N GLY A 198 10.36 -26.24 12.61
CA GLY A 198 11.53 -26.43 11.73
C GLY A 198 12.90 -26.24 12.39
N THR A 199 12.96 -25.73 13.63
CA THR A 199 14.23 -25.53 14.38
C THR A 199 14.60 -26.71 15.29
N GLY A 200 13.80 -27.80 15.29
CA GLY A 200 14.01 -28.98 16.14
C GLY A 200 14.71 -30.18 15.48
N ALA A 201 15.11 -30.11 14.20
CA ALA A 201 15.65 -31.27 13.49
C ALA A 201 16.91 -30.92 12.68
N ALA A 202 18.08 -30.87 13.35
CA ALA A 202 19.37 -31.39 12.86
C ALA A 202 20.53 -30.91 13.76
N HIS A 203 20.85 -31.71 14.78
CA HIS A 203 22.23 -31.88 15.28
C HIS A 203 22.34 -33.32 15.80
N PRO A 204 22.86 -34.28 15.03
CA PRO A 204 23.50 -35.42 15.64
C PRO A 204 24.86 -34.93 16.16
N GLN A 205 24.99 -34.87 17.48
CA GLN A 205 26.29 -34.86 18.15
C GLN A 205 27.11 -36.04 17.60
N GLN A 206 28.15 -35.75 16.82
CA GLN A 206 29.23 -36.71 16.63
C GLN A 206 30.04 -36.73 17.92
N GLY A 207 29.95 -37.88 18.61
CA GLY A 207 30.66 -38.17 19.82
C GLY A 207 32.17 -38.04 19.62
N MET A 208 32.78 -37.33 20.56
CA MET A 208 34.19 -37.38 20.91
C MET A 208 34.59 -38.84 21.23
N GLU A 209 35.50 -39.43 20.45
CA GLU A 209 36.34 -40.52 20.92
C GLU A 209 37.63 -39.95 21.53
N PRO A 210 38.07 -40.40 22.73
CA PRO A 210 39.31 -39.97 23.35
C PRO A 210 40.54 -40.72 22.77
N PRO A 211 41.76 -40.19 22.94
CA PRO A 211 42.97 -40.77 22.36
C PRO A 211 43.50 -41.92 23.21
N SER A 212 43.84 -43.04 22.57
CA SER A 212 44.58 -44.15 23.17
C SER A 212 46.07 -44.03 22.87
N THR A 213 46.84 -43.77 23.92
CA THR A 213 48.29 -43.90 24.03
C THR A 213 48.75 -45.36 24.11
N HIS A 214 49.81 -45.71 23.37
CA HIS A 214 50.88 -46.70 23.65
C HIS A 214 51.85 -46.60 22.44
N VAL A 215 53.17 -46.32 22.50
CA VAL A 215 54.31 -46.81 23.30
C VAL A 215 54.42 -48.33 23.34
N GLN A 216 55.01 -48.93 22.30
CA GLN A 216 56.43 -49.34 22.23
C GLN A 216 56.83 -49.59 20.77
#